data_AF-A0A936XUH9-F1
#
_entry.id   AF-A0A936XUH9-F1
#
_cell.length_a   1.000
_cell.length_b   1.000
_cell.length_c   1.000
_cell.angle_alpha   90.00
_cell.angle_beta   90.00
_cell.angle_gamma   90.00
#
_symmetry.space_group_name_H-M   'P 1'
#
loop_
_entity.id
_entity.type
_entity.pdbx_description
1 polymer ?
#
loop_
_entity_poly.entity_id
_entity_poly.type
_entity_poly.pdbx_seq_one_letter_code
_entity_poly.pdbx_strand_id
1 'polypeptide(L)'
;MRRNLMIQGFGYFVVLITSLAVNTVQAQNNNTEQLLLKKYQQAKTDSEKVYRLCPLIDYHYALNHEYKADSLREIQLIAAEESRSPSLMLYVLFPVYSNSISGNSSNTRFNKEMEFANRALEYCRSIDRKEYEALAYATIAAVYRNSGQPDLALKNADIAFTTAISSGSDSIKVVTALELGDVFMQKKDLLMAFRKFSNAYDIANNKRNNYLLSSVYSHFSQLYIRLKSNEQAKEYILKSIALNTKAGNTKGLIKDYILIGKIVDFIPAKNYLQRAGLLAESINDPVLKLQIDQTLFIQYMINDNSENTFRFLEAHPGVKQALYGPGDHNYEWVVGEIFLYSNKYDSAYVHFKKAEPAYGASYNISGRINFLSELADCCRGLKLYKEAISYYTTTLQLANTTLNVRVQNNCLNALQQLYYATGDFQKAYEYANRNNLYQDSVNKLNKEKDLVLMEIDNENKRIQKENELVEKALQRKHDAQYMLITIIVAGAFILLVLLGLFTVSTTTIKVLGFFSFIFFFELVTLLLDTWIHDKTHGEPWKIWLIKICIISLMLPLHHWLEHKLIHYLISRKLIRVGSFFSPRKFFTRFKKQTAPVVSTTEAVASTGDAKETA
;
A
#
# COMPACT_ATOMS: atom_id res chain seq x y z
N MET A 1 25.96 68.33 -12.15
CA MET A 1 25.18 68.00 -10.94
C MET A 1 23.91 67.18 -11.20
N ARG A 2 23.09 67.48 -12.23
CA ARG A 2 21.82 66.75 -12.49
C ARG A 2 21.97 65.26 -12.92
N ARG A 3 23.12 64.85 -13.46
CA ARG A 3 23.35 63.46 -13.94
C ARG A 3 23.68 62.46 -12.81
N ASN A 4 24.26 62.92 -11.70
CA ASN A 4 24.56 62.07 -10.53
C ASN A 4 23.33 61.80 -9.65
N LEU A 5 22.36 62.73 -9.61
CA LEU A 5 21.09 62.54 -8.90
C LEU A 5 20.20 61.48 -9.56
N MET A 6 20.24 61.35 -10.89
CA MET A 6 19.44 60.36 -11.61
C MET A 6 19.97 58.92 -11.43
N ILE A 7 21.29 58.75 -11.30
CA ILE A 7 21.93 57.44 -11.07
C ILE A 7 21.73 56.98 -9.62
N GLN A 8 21.78 57.91 -8.65
CA GLN A 8 21.44 57.60 -7.25
C GLN A 8 19.95 57.26 -7.09
N GLY A 9 19.04 57.97 -7.76
CA GLY A 9 17.60 57.64 -7.75
C GLY A 9 17.28 56.26 -8.33
N PHE A 10 17.98 55.84 -9.39
CA PHE A 10 17.80 54.51 -9.99
C PHE A 10 18.37 53.39 -9.11
N GLY A 11 19.50 53.64 -8.44
CA GLY A 11 20.07 52.71 -7.45
C GLY A 11 19.15 52.46 -6.26
N TYR A 12 18.52 53.51 -5.72
CA TYR A 12 17.53 53.36 -4.65
C TYR A 12 16.25 52.65 -5.11
N PHE A 13 15.80 52.87 -6.35
CA PHE A 13 14.61 52.21 -6.89
C PHE A 13 14.83 50.71 -7.13
N VAL A 14 16.02 50.31 -7.59
CA VAL A 14 16.39 48.89 -7.76
C VAL A 14 16.58 48.19 -6.40
N VAL A 15 17.14 48.88 -5.39
CA VAL A 15 17.22 48.36 -4.00
C VAL A 15 15.84 48.29 -3.32
N LEU A 16 14.92 49.19 -3.65
CA LEU A 16 13.52 49.13 -3.19
C LEU A 16 12.75 47.99 -3.86
N ILE A 17 12.97 47.72 -5.15
CA ILE A 17 12.30 46.61 -5.85
C ILE A 17 12.88 45.25 -5.42
N THR A 18 14.19 45.13 -5.17
CA THR A 18 14.77 43.90 -4.62
C THR A 18 14.39 43.69 -3.16
N SER A 19 14.30 44.73 -2.33
CA SER A 19 13.78 44.60 -0.96
C SER A 19 12.27 44.35 -0.92
N LEU A 20 11.48 44.87 -1.86
CA LEU A 20 10.06 44.52 -2.02
C LEU A 20 9.89 43.08 -2.51
N ALA A 21 10.71 42.60 -3.44
CA ALA A 21 10.66 41.20 -3.91
C ALA A 21 11.09 40.21 -2.81
N VAL A 22 12.16 40.51 -2.08
CA VAL A 22 12.62 39.73 -0.91
C VAL A 22 11.56 39.75 0.21
N ASN A 23 10.92 40.90 0.45
CA ASN A 23 9.82 41.00 1.40
C ASN A 23 8.56 40.27 0.93
N THR A 24 8.27 40.15 -0.38
CA THR A 24 7.11 39.38 -0.87
C THR A 24 7.29 37.87 -0.76
N VAL A 25 8.50 37.36 -0.97
CA VAL A 25 8.82 35.92 -0.79
C VAL A 25 8.84 35.55 0.70
N GLN A 26 9.30 36.46 1.56
CA GLN A 26 9.22 36.31 3.01
C GLN A 26 7.79 36.51 3.56
N ALA A 27 6.95 37.30 2.88
CA ALA A 27 5.55 37.55 3.23
C ALA A 27 4.62 36.36 2.92
N GLN A 28 4.84 35.60 1.85
CA GLN A 28 3.95 34.48 1.50
C GLN A 28 4.06 33.29 2.48
N ASN A 29 5.23 33.05 3.08
CA ASN A 29 5.45 31.94 4.02
C ASN A 29 5.32 32.33 5.50
N ASN A 30 5.53 33.60 5.84
CA ASN A 30 4.98 34.14 7.08
C ASN A 30 3.47 33.85 7.14
N ASN A 31 2.74 33.84 6.01
CA ASN A 31 1.31 33.54 6.04
C ASN A 31 0.96 32.10 6.45
N THR A 32 1.66 31.05 6.02
CA THR A 32 1.25 29.66 6.38
C THR A 32 1.55 29.34 7.83
N GLU A 33 2.76 29.63 8.31
CA GLU A 33 3.12 29.46 9.73
C GLU A 33 2.24 30.35 10.61
N GLN A 34 2.07 31.64 10.27
CA GLN A 34 1.19 32.53 11.02
C GLN A 34 -0.28 32.11 10.95
N LEU A 35 -0.76 31.54 9.84
CA LEU A 35 -2.11 31.03 9.72
C LEU A 35 -2.32 29.82 10.64
N LEU A 36 -1.38 28.88 10.66
CA LEU A 36 -1.43 27.71 11.56
C LEU A 36 -1.34 28.16 13.02
N LEU A 37 -0.43 29.08 13.33
CA LEU A 37 -0.28 29.65 14.67
C LEU A 37 -1.54 30.42 15.10
N LYS A 38 -2.15 31.20 14.20
CA LYS A 38 -3.42 31.91 14.46
C LYS A 38 -4.56 30.94 14.72
N LYS A 39 -4.67 29.85 13.94
CA LYS A 39 -5.65 28.78 14.19
C LYS A 39 -5.45 28.10 15.54
N TYR A 40 -4.20 27.90 15.95
CA TYR A 40 -3.86 27.41 17.28
C TYR A 40 -4.25 28.40 18.38
N GLN A 41 -3.92 29.69 18.22
CA GLN A 41 -4.28 30.75 19.19
C GLN A 41 -5.79 30.95 19.34
N GLN A 42 -6.57 30.61 18.31
CA GLN A 42 -8.04 30.68 18.33
C GLN A 42 -8.69 29.45 18.99
N ALA A 43 -7.93 28.39 19.27
CA ALA A 43 -8.45 27.17 19.86
C ALA A 43 -8.92 27.41 21.30
N LYS A 44 -10.15 27.02 21.60
CA LYS A 44 -10.77 27.28 22.92
C LYS A 44 -10.69 26.10 23.87
N THR A 45 -10.71 24.88 23.35
CA THR A 45 -10.65 23.64 24.13
C THR A 45 -9.28 22.99 24.03
N ASP A 46 -8.89 22.19 25.01
CA ASP A 46 -7.62 21.48 24.98
C ASP A 46 -7.57 20.44 23.86
N SER A 47 -8.70 19.81 23.53
CA SER A 47 -8.84 18.97 22.34
C SER A 47 -8.56 19.73 21.05
N GLU A 48 -9.11 20.95 20.90
CA GLU A 48 -8.87 21.77 19.73
C GLU A 48 -7.41 22.21 19.66
N LYS A 49 -6.80 22.63 20.78
CA LYS A 49 -5.37 22.95 20.83
C LYS A 49 -4.51 21.77 20.36
N VAL A 50 -4.77 20.56 20.87
CA VAL A 50 -4.05 19.33 20.48
C VAL A 50 -4.18 19.08 18.97
N TYR A 51 -5.39 19.17 18.41
CA TYR A 51 -5.59 18.94 16.97
C TYR A 51 -4.97 20.04 16.10
N ARG A 52 -5.00 21.31 16.52
CA ARG A 52 -4.45 22.45 15.77
C ARG A 52 -2.92 22.49 15.80
N LEU A 53 -2.28 21.91 16.83
CA LEU A 53 -0.82 21.80 16.91
C LEU A 53 -0.24 20.82 15.89
N CYS A 54 -0.96 19.74 15.53
CA CYS A 54 -0.43 18.69 14.66
C CYS A 54 0.07 19.21 13.30
N PRO A 55 -0.73 19.95 12.50
CA PRO A 55 -0.25 20.47 11.22
C PRO A 55 0.93 21.45 11.35
N LEU A 56 1.05 22.15 12.48
CA LEU A 56 2.16 23.06 12.74
C LEU A 56 3.45 22.30 13.05
N ILE A 57 3.37 21.27 13.91
CA ILE A 57 4.47 20.36 14.21
C ILE A 57 4.95 19.68 12.92
N ASP A 58 4.02 19.10 12.14
CA ASP A 58 4.32 18.41 10.90
C ASP A 58 4.95 19.36 9.86
N TYR A 59 4.48 20.62 9.79
CA TYR A 59 5.07 21.64 8.92
C TYR A 59 6.50 21.99 9.34
N HIS A 60 6.78 22.16 10.63
CA HIS A 60 8.15 22.39 11.10
C HIS A 60 9.08 21.21 10.84
N TYR A 61 8.61 19.97 11.02
CA TYR A 61 9.39 18.80 10.64
C TYR A 61 9.65 18.75 9.13
N ALA A 62 8.66 19.08 8.30
CA ALA A 62 8.83 19.11 6.85
C ALA A 62 9.82 20.19 6.36
N LEU A 63 9.99 21.27 7.15
CA LEU A 63 11.00 22.30 6.94
C LEU A 63 12.37 21.98 7.58
N ASN A 64 12.54 20.81 8.20
CA ASN A 64 13.72 20.42 8.97
C ASN A 64 14.03 21.34 10.19
N HIS A 65 13.01 22.01 10.75
CA HIS A 65 13.12 22.81 11.98
C HIS A 65 12.90 21.94 13.24
N GLU A 66 13.77 20.94 13.43
CA GLU A 66 13.57 19.85 14.41
C GLU A 66 13.34 20.35 15.85
N TYR A 67 14.16 21.27 16.35
CA TYR A 67 14.01 21.80 17.73
C TYR A 67 12.65 22.47 17.99
N LYS A 68 12.14 23.23 17.01
CA LYS A 68 10.84 23.90 17.13
C LYS A 68 9.71 22.87 17.10
N ALA A 69 9.79 21.91 16.18
CA ALA A 69 8.80 20.84 16.06
C ALA A 69 8.72 20.00 17.34
N ASP A 70 9.87 19.60 17.89
CA ASP A 70 9.94 18.82 19.13
C ASP A 70 9.35 19.58 20.33
N SER A 71 9.68 20.87 20.46
CA SER A 71 9.11 21.72 21.52
C SER A 71 7.58 21.79 21.42
N LEU A 72 7.04 21.97 20.21
CA LEU A 72 5.59 22.00 20.00
C LEU A 72 4.94 20.64 20.25
N ARG A 73 5.64 19.55 19.94
CA ARG A 73 5.17 18.18 20.20
C ARG A 73 5.10 17.87 21.70
N GLU A 74 6.06 18.33 22.50
CA GLU A 74 5.96 18.25 23.97
C GLU A 74 4.78 19.05 24.50
N ILE A 75 4.57 20.29 24.01
CA ILE A 75 3.41 21.10 24.39
C ILE A 75 2.09 20.37 24.03
N GLN A 76 2.03 19.77 22.85
CA GLN A 76 0.87 18.99 22.41
C GLN A 76 0.62 17.78 23.33
N LEU A 77 1.68 17.10 23.76
CA LEU A 77 1.59 15.95 24.65
C LEU A 77 1.11 16.35 26.04
N ILE A 78 1.66 17.42 26.62
CA ILE A 78 1.19 17.97 27.90
C ILE A 78 -0.30 18.33 27.82
N ALA A 79 -0.74 19.01 26.75
CA ALA A 79 -2.16 19.34 26.57
C ALA A 79 -3.05 18.09 26.46
N ALA A 80 -2.55 17.00 25.84
CA ALA A 80 -3.27 15.73 25.79
C ALA A 80 -3.32 15.05 27.18
N GLU A 81 -2.23 15.08 27.95
CA GLU A 81 -2.17 14.54 29.31
C GLU A 81 -3.13 15.29 30.25
N GLU A 82 -3.16 16.62 30.16
CA GLU A 82 -4.08 17.49 30.92
C GLU A 82 -5.55 17.21 30.58
N SER A 83 -5.85 16.91 29.31
CA SER A 83 -7.21 16.55 28.89
C SER A 83 -7.73 15.25 29.50
N ARG A 84 -6.83 14.39 30.02
CA ARG A 84 -7.12 13.04 30.54
C ARG A 84 -7.92 12.16 29.59
N SER A 85 -7.90 12.44 28.29
CA SER A 85 -8.64 11.71 27.27
C SER A 85 -7.75 10.63 26.63
N PRO A 86 -8.09 9.34 26.76
CA PRO A 86 -7.30 8.29 26.15
C PRO A 86 -7.22 8.37 24.62
N SER A 87 -8.27 8.87 23.97
CA SER A 87 -8.27 9.05 22.51
C SER A 87 -7.33 10.17 22.07
N LEU A 88 -7.20 11.26 22.84
CA LEU A 88 -6.25 12.33 22.55
C LEU A 88 -4.81 11.89 22.82
N MET A 89 -4.58 11.14 23.91
CA MET A 89 -3.26 10.55 24.17
C MET A 89 -2.81 9.63 23.04
N LEU A 90 -3.67 8.67 22.63
CA LEU A 90 -3.37 7.78 21.51
C LEU A 90 -3.15 8.56 20.20
N TYR A 91 -3.91 9.63 19.96
CA TYR A 91 -3.74 10.48 18.78
C TYR A 91 -2.37 11.17 18.74
N VAL A 92 -1.90 11.70 19.87
CA VAL A 92 -0.60 12.39 19.95
C VAL A 92 0.57 11.41 19.92
N LEU A 93 0.40 10.22 20.52
CA LEU A 93 1.45 9.20 20.61
C LEU A 93 1.67 8.45 19.29
N PHE A 94 0.67 8.41 18.39
CA PHE A 94 0.76 7.81 17.06
C PHE A 94 0.56 8.84 15.93
N PRO A 95 1.48 9.81 15.78
CA PRO A 95 1.33 10.84 14.75
C PRO A 95 1.50 10.24 13.35
N VAL A 96 0.73 10.79 12.40
CA VAL A 96 0.66 10.36 11.00
C VAL A 96 1.99 10.54 10.24
N TYR A 97 2.96 11.29 10.81
CA TYR A 97 4.19 11.73 10.15
C TYR A 97 5.49 11.06 10.65
N SER A 98 5.39 10.04 11.52
CA SER A 98 6.53 9.23 12.00
C SER A 98 7.32 8.54 10.86
N ASN A 99 6.77 8.51 9.65
CA ASN A 99 7.41 7.99 8.44
C ASN A 99 8.41 8.94 7.77
N SER A 100 8.68 10.13 8.31
CA SER A 100 9.58 11.14 7.69
C SER A 100 10.97 11.24 8.33
N ILE A 101 11.34 10.31 9.21
CA ILE A 101 12.73 10.20 9.66
C ILE A 101 13.54 9.76 8.44
N SER A 102 14.20 10.70 7.79
CA SER A 102 15.14 10.37 6.72
C SER A 102 16.32 9.60 7.32
N GLY A 103 16.95 8.71 6.53
CA GLY A 103 18.14 7.96 6.97
C GLY A 103 19.38 8.82 7.30
N ASN A 104 19.26 10.15 7.21
CA ASN A 104 20.25 11.14 7.65
C ASN A 104 19.86 11.82 8.97
N SER A 105 18.83 11.36 9.69
CA SER A 105 18.40 11.96 10.95
C SER A 105 19.55 12.01 11.95
N SER A 106 19.72 13.15 12.62
CA SER A 106 20.68 13.31 13.70
C SER A 106 20.46 12.25 14.79
N ASN A 107 21.54 11.82 15.48
CA ASN A 107 21.41 10.92 16.64
C ASN A 107 20.40 11.46 17.67
N THR A 108 20.30 12.79 17.78
CA THR A 108 19.32 13.48 18.62
C THR A 108 17.88 13.17 18.22
N ARG A 109 17.56 13.20 16.92
CA ARG A 109 16.22 12.89 16.42
C ARG A 109 15.85 11.43 16.61
N PHE A 110 16.79 10.52 16.36
CA PHE A 110 16.58 9.10 16.65
C PHE A 110 16.21 8.88 18.13
N ASN A 111 16.98 9.47 19.04
CA ASN A 111 16.74 9.32 20.48
C ASN A 111 15.36 9.86 20.90
N LYS A 112 14.96 11.04 20.39
CA LYS A 112 13.65 11.62 20.69
C LYS A 112 12.49 10.79 20.13
N GLU A 113 12.58 10.36 18.88
CA GLU A 113 11.52 9.52 18.29
C GLU A 113 11.40 8.18 19.02
N MET A 114 12.53 7.62 19.47
CA MET A 114 12.55 6.42 20.30
C MET A 114 11.94 6.68 21.69
N GLU A 115 12.19 7.83 22.31
CA GLU A 115 11.56 8.22 23.57
C GLU A 115 10.03 8.29 23.44
N PHE A 116 9.53 9.02 22.42
CA PHE A 116 8.09 9.10 22.13
C PHE A 116 7.47 7.73 21.84
N ALA A 117 8.14 6.89 21.05
CA ALA A 117 7.65 5.55 20.73
C ALA A 117 7.59 4.63 21.96
N ASN A 118 8.55 4.74 22.88
CA ASN A 118 8.52 4.00 24.14
C ASN A 118 7.43 4.52 25.09
N ARG A 119 7.24 5.84 25.19
CA ARG A 119 6.10 6.42 25.92
C ARG A 119 4.76 5.93 25.36
N ALA A 120 4.64 5.84 24.03
CA ALA A 120 3.46 5.27 23.38
C ALA A 120 3.23 3.82 23.81
N LEU A 121 4.29 2.99 23.82
CA LEU A 121 4.23 1.59 24.24
C LEU A 121 3.80 1.46 25.71
N GLU A 122 4.40 2.23 26.61
CA GLU A 122 4.06 2.23 28.04
C GLU A 122 2.61 2.65 28.28
N TYR A 123 2.16 3.72 27.60
CA TYR A 123 0.78 4.18 27.67
C TYR A 123 -0.19 3.10 27.19
N CYS A 124 0.07 2.47 26.05
CA CYS A 124 -0.79 1.41 25.49
C CYS A 124 -0.89 0.18 26.41
N ARG A 125 0.18 -0.14 27.13
CA ARG A 125 0.17 -1.19 28.16
C ARG A 125 -0.65 -0.79 29.38
N SER A 126 -0.58 0.47 29.80
CA SER A 126 -1.34 0.96 30.96
C SER A 126 -2.86 0.91 30.75
N ILE A 127 -3.32 1.06 29.50
CA ILE A 127 -4.74 0.97 29.13
C ILE A 127 -5.18 -0.44 28.69
N ASP A 128 -4.27 -1.43 28.75
CA ASP A 128 -4.47 -2.83 28.35
C ASP A 128 -5.07 -3.02 26.94
N ARG A 129 -4.59 -2.23 25.97
CA ARG A 129 -5.05 -2.31 24.57
C ARG A 129 -4.00 -2.90 23.65
N LYS A 130 -4.06 -4.23 23.46
CA LYS A 130 -3.13 -5.01 22.63
C LYS A 130 -3.00 -4.54 21.18
N GLU A 131 -4.08 -4.02 20.60
CA GLU A 131 -4.09 -3.44 19.25
C GLU A 131 -3.10 -2.28 19.11
N TYR A 132 -3.07 -1.38 20.10
CA TYR A 132 -2.17 -0.23 20.11
C TYR A 132 -0.78 -0.59 20.61
N GLU A 133 -0.64 -1.63 21.44
CA GLU A 133 0.67 -2.20 21.78
C GLU A 133 1.38 -2.72 20.51
N ALA A 134 0.66 -3.44 19.63
CA ALA A 134 1.18 -3.87 18.34
C ALA A 134 1.59 -2.67 17.46
N LEU A 135 0.79 -1.60 17.43
CA LEU A 135 1.11 -0.38 16.68
C LEU A 135 2.34 0.36 17.25
N ALA A 136 2.52 0.37 18.58
CA ALA A 136 3.72 0.92 19.22
C ALA A 136 4.98 0.16 18.79
N TYR A 137 4.94 -1.16 18.82
CA TYR A 137 6.04 -1.97 18.31
C TYR A 137 6.32 -1.76 16.82
N ALA A 138 5.28 -1.60 15.99
CA ALA A 138 5.44 -1.26 14.58
C ALA A 138 6.10 0.12 14.40
N THR A 139 5.75 1.10 15.24
CA THR A 139 6.36 2.43 15.23
C THR A 139 7.84 2.36 15.62
N ILE A 140 8.18 1.60 16.67
CA ILE A 140 9.58 1.35 17.06
C ILE A 140 10.36 0.67 15.93
N ALA A 141 9.76 -0.31 15.26
CA ALA A 141 10.34 -0.95 14.08
C ALA A 141 10.62 0.07 12.96
N ALA A 142 9.67 0.95 12.66
CA ALA A 142 9.83 2.01 11.65
C ALA A 142 10.97 2.98 12.03
N VAL A 143 11.12 3.35 13.31
CA VAL A 143 12.23 4.20 13.79
C VAL A 143 13.58 3.49 13.60
N TYR A 144 13.70 2.22 13.99
CA TYR A 144 14.92 1.43 13.75
C TYR A 144 15.23 1.27 12.27
N ARG A 145 14.20 0.99 11.45
CA ARG A 145 14.31 0.91 10.00
C ARG A 145 14.82 2.21 9.42
N ASN A 146 14.20 3.34 9.74
CA ASN A 146 14.62 4.65 9.26
C ASN A 146 16.04 5.03 9.71
N SER A 147 16.47 4.60 10.90
CA SER A 147 17.83 4.82 11.41
C SER A 147 18.92 3.92 10.79
N GLY A 148 18.54 2.99 9.89
CA GLY A 148 19.49 2.07 9.27
C GLY A 148 19.87 0.85 10.14
N GLN A 149 19.02 0.48 11.10
CA GLN A 149 19.21 -0.66 12.01
C GLN A 149 18.19 -1.78 11.74
N PRO A 150 18.28 -2.47 10.59
CA PRO A 150 17.22 -3.37 10.11
C PRO A 150 17.02 -4.63 10.96
N ASP A 151 18.03 -5.09 11.71
CA ASP A 151 17.88 -6.27 12.58
C ASP A 151 17.03 -5.99 13.82
N LEU A 152 17.23 -4.80 14.41
CA LEU A 152 16.39 -4.33 15.51
C LEU A 152 14.99 -3.97 15.02
N ALA A 153 14.88 -3.44 13.80
CA ALA A 153 13.60 -3.22 13.15
C ALA A 153 12.83 -4.54 12.98
N LEU A 154 13.50 -5.59 12.50
CA LEU A 154 12.89 -6.91 12.29
C LEU A 154 12.37 -7.49 13.59
N LYS A 155 13.19 -7.48 14.66
CA LYS A 155 12.77 -7.95 15.98
C LYS A 155 11.48 -7.27 16.45
N ASN A 156 11.40 -5.94 16.34
CA ASN A 156 10.22 -5.20 16.79
C ASN A 156 9.02 -5.39 15.85
N ALA A 157 9.24 -5.51 14.53
CA ALA A 157 8.17 -5.76 13.57
C ALA A 157 7.56 -7.17 13.75
N ASP A 158 8.37 -8.18 14.08
CA ASP A 158 7.89 -9.52 14.42
C ASP A 158 7.06 -9.52 15.71
N ILE A 159 7.50 -8.79 16.74
CA ILE A 159 6.72 -8.60 17.99
C ILE A 159 5.40 -7.87 17.67
N ALA A 160 5.44 -6.83 16.83
CA ALA A 160 4.25 -6.09 16.42
C ALA A 160 3.23 -7.02 15.73
N PHE A 161 3.68 -7.80 14.74
CA PHE A 161 2.83 -8.71 13.99
C PHE A 161 2.26 -9.83 14.87
N THR A 162 3.07 -10.41 15.74
CA THR A 162 2.62 -11.47 16.68
C THR A 162 1.59 -10.94 17.67
N THR A 163 1.81 -9.72 18.21
CA THR A 163 0.84 -9.03 19.08
C THR A 163 -0.43 -8.65 18.31
N ALA A 164 -0.33 -8.30 17.03
CA ALA A 164 -1.50 -8.01 16.20
C ALA A 164 -2.37 -9.25 15.98
N ILE A 165 -1.76 -10.43 15.79
CA ILE A 165 -2.48 -11.71 15.67
C ILE A 165 -3.32 -11.98 16.92
N SER A 166 -2.74 -11.79 18.12
CA SER A 166 -3.45 -12.02 19.38
C SER A 166 -4.52 -10.98 19.68
N SER A 167 -4.39 -9.75 19.15
CA SER A 167 -5.36 -8.66 19.35
C SER A 167 -6.71 -8.85 18.62
N GLY A 168 -6.76 -9.71 17.60
CA GLY A 168 -7.96 -9.92 16.78
C GLY A 168 -8.26 -8.82 15.74
N SER A 169 -7.58 -7.67 15.77
CA SER A 169 -7.84 -6.56 14.84
C SER A 169 -7.20 -6.77 13.48
N ASP A 170 -8.03 -7.07 12.47
CA ASP A 170 -7.56 -7.32 11.11
C ASP A 170 -6.90 -6.09 10.46
N SER A 171 -7.29 -4.87 10.84
CA SER A 171 -6.64 -3.64 10.37
C SER A 171 -5.21 -3.53 10.89
N ILE A 172 -4.99 -3.84 12.17
CA ILE A 172 -3.65 -3.81 12.78
C ILE A 172 -2.78 -4.94 12.23
N LYS A 173 -3.35 -6.12 11.94
CA LYS A 173 -2.63 -7.21 11.26
C LYS A 173 -2.11 -6.77 9.88
N VAL A 174 -2.94 -6.06 9.10
CA VAL A 174 -2.51 -5.51 7.81
C VAL A 174 -1.37 -4.50 8.00
N VAL A 175 -1.53 -3.52 8.88
CA VAL A 175 -0.50 -2.47 9.12
C VAL A 175 0.82 -3.09 9.57
N THR A 176 0.79 -4.04 10.50
CA THR A 176 2.00 -4.70 11.02
C THR A 176 2.64 -5.64 9.99
N ALA A 177 1.85 -6.30 9.14
CA ALA A 177 2.36 -7.08 8.01
C ALA A 177 3.06 -6.20 6.97
N LEU A 178 2.50 -5.02 6.68
CA LEU A 178 3.13 -4.04 5.79
C LEU A 178 4.46 -3.54 6.37
N GLU A 179 4.50 -3.17 7.65
CA GLU A 179 5.77 -2.74 8.28
C GLU A 179 6.82 -3.85 8.25
N LEU A 180 6.42 -5.11 8.53
CA LEU A 180 7.33 -6.24 8.43
C LEU A 180 7.84 -6.45 6.99
N GLY A 181 6.99 -6.24 5.98
CA GLY A 181 7.38 -6.25 4.58
C GLY A 181 8.39 -5.14 4.23
N ASP A 182 8.18 -3.92 4.73
CA ASP A 182 9.11 -2.79 4.55
C ASP A 182 10.48 -3.06 5.20
N VAL A 183 10.50 -3.72 6.36
CA VAL A 183 11.75 -4.15 7.01
C VAL A 183 12.49 -5.18 6.15
N PHE A 184 11.79 -6.17 5.60
CA PHE A 184 12.40 -7.13 4.66
C PHE A 184 12.92 -6.44 3.39
N MET A 185 12.19 -5.46 2.85
CA MET A 185 12.67 -4.63 1.74
C MET A 185 13.97 -3.91 2.09
N GLN A 186 14.10 -3.35 3.29
CA GLN A 186 15.33 -2.70 3.73
C GLN A 186 16.48 -3.69 3.87
N LYS A 187 16.21 -4.91 4.37
CA LYS A 187 17.17 -6.02 4.42
C LYS A 187 17.53 -6.58 3.04
N LYS A 188 16.90 -6.08 1.97
CA LYS A 188 17.03 -6.57 0.58
C LYS A 188 16.50 -7.99 0.37
N ASP A 189 15.72 -8.51 1.30
CA ASP A 189 15.00 -9.77 1.15
C ASP A 189 13.63 -9.48 0.50
N LEU A 190 13.68 -9.27 -0.81
CA LEU A 190 12.53 -8.79 -1.59
C LEU A 190 11.44 -9.87 -1.74
N LEU A 191 11.80 -11.16 -1.66
CA LEU A 191 10.83 -12.26 -1.70
C LEU A 191 10.03 -12.32 -0.39
N MET A 192 10.69 -12.22 0.75
CA MET A 192 9.99 -12.19 2.03
C MET A 192 9.11 -10.94 2.15
N ALA A 193 9.59 -9.79 1.67
CA ALA A 193 8.77 -8.59 1.57
C ALA A 193 7.49 -8.82 0.75
N PHE A 194 7.63 -9.42 -0.44
CA PHE A 194 6.50 -9.79 -1.28
C PHE A 194 5.48 -10.66 -0.52
N ARG A 195 5.94 -11.72 0.15
CA ARG A 195 5.07 -12.62 0.92
C ARG A 195 4.32 -11.90 2.04
N LYS A 196 4.97 -10.97 2.75
CA LYS A 196 4.32 -10.18 3.80
C LYS A 196 3.28 -9.20 3.25
N PHE A 197 3.56 -8.58 2.09
CA PHE A 197 2.55 -7.77 1.40
C PHE A 197 1.39 -8.60 0.86
N SER A 198 1.63 -9.83 0.37
CA SER A 198 0.55 -10.75 -0.02
C SER A 198 -0.31 -11.17 1.16
N ASN A 199 0.28 -11.43 2.33
CA ASN A 199 -0.50 -11.69 3.54
C ASN A 199 -1.38 -10.50 3.92
N ALA A 200 -0.85 -9.28 3.84
CA ALA A 200 -1.61 -8.06 4.06
C ALA A 200 -2.74 -7.87 3.03
N TYR A 201 -2.47 -8.22 1.76
CA TYR A 201 -3.45 -8.22 0.67
C TYR A 201 -4.63 -9.15 0.98
N ASP A 202 -4.36 -10.39 1.35
CA ASP A 202 -5.40 -11.38 1.60
C ASP A 202 -6.35 -10.93 2.72
N ILE A 203 -5.78 -10.41 3.81
CA ILE A 203 -6.57 -9.89 4.95
C ILE A 203 -7.44 -8.70 4.50
N ALA A 204 -6.86 -7.73 3.79
CA ALA A 204 -7.56 -6.54 3.33
C ALA A 204 -8.66 -6.87 2.30
N ASN A 205 -8.36 -7.78 1.36
CA ASN A 205 -9.27 -8.21 0.29
C ASN A 205 -10.45 -9.02 0.84
N ASN A 206 -10.19 -9.94 1.78
CA ASN A 206 -11.24 -10.73 2.43
C ASN A 206 -12.27 -9.85 3.17
N LYS A 207 -11.83 -8.71 3.71
CA LYS A 207 -12.71 -7.71 4.35
C LYS A 207 -13.30 -6.68 3.38
N ARG A 208 -12.91 -6.72 2.10
CA ARG A 208 -13.27 -5.73 1.08
C ARG A 208 -12.98 -4.29 1.55
N ASN A 209 -11.92 -4.10 2.32
CA ASN A 209 -11.54 -2.79 2.85
C ASN A 209 -10.67 -2.06 1.83
N ASN A 210 -11.30 -1.21 1.02
CA ASN A 210 -10.62 -0.45 -0.04
C ASN A 210 -9.49 0.45 0.47
N TYR A 211 -9.59 0.99 1.71
CA TYR A 211 -8.57 1.85 2.30
C TYR A 211 -7.29 1.07 2.63
N LEU A 212 -7.44 -0.13 3.21
CA LEU A 212 -6.30 -1.00 3.48
C LEU A 212 -5.72 -1.56 2.18
N LEU A 213 -6.59 -1.93 1.24
CA LEU A 213 -6.17 -2.49 -0.04
C LEU A 213 -5.38 -1.49 -0.90
N SER A 214 -5.76 -0.20 -0.90
CA SER A 214 -4.95 0.84 -1.53
C SER A 214 -3.56 0.94 -0.89
N SER A 215 -3.48 0.92 0.45
CA SER A 215 -2.18 0.95 1.14
C SER A 215 -1.31 -0.24 0.71
N VAL A 216 -1.87 -1.45 0.66
CA VAL A 216 -1.16 -2.65 0.21
C VAL A 216 -0.63 -2.50 -1.21
N TYR A 217 -1.44 -2.01 -2.16
CA TYR A 217 -0.99 -1.78 -3.53
C TYR A 217 0.11 -0.72 -3.64
N SER A 218 0.08 0.33 -2.83
CA SER A 218 1.17 1.31 -2.79
C SER A 218 2.48 0.71 -2.26
N HIS A 219 2.43 -0.31 -1.38
CA HIS A 219 3.63 -1.03 -0.93
C HIS A 219 4.14 -2.01 -2.00
N PHE A 220 3.26 -2.71 -2.72
CA PHE A 220 3.67 -3.49 -3.89
C PHE A 220 4.34 -2.61 -4.94
N SER A 221 3.78 -1.42 -5.22
CA SER A 221 4.40 -0.47 -6.14
C SER A 221 5.84 -0.13 -5.73
N GLN A 222 6.06 0.18 -4.45
CA GLN A 222 7.40 0.45 -3.92
C GLN A 222 8.34 -0.76 -4.01
N LEU A 223 7.84 -1.97 -3.79
CA LEU A 223 8.61 -3.21 -3.99
C LEU A 223 9.10 -3.34 -5.43
N TYR A 224 8.21 -3.14 -6.41
CA TYR A 224 8.57 -3.21 -7.82
C TYR A 224 9.52 -2.08 -8.25
N ILE A 225 9.45 -0.89 -7.64
CA ILE A 225 10.47 0.17 -7.80
C ILE A 225 11.84 -0.34 -7.33
N ARG A 226 11.93 -1.03 -6.18
CA ARG A 226 13.19 -1.61 -5.68
C ARG A 226 13.73 -2.72 -6.60
N LEU A 227 12.83 -3.47 -7.22
CA LEU A 227 13.16 -4.47 -8.24
C LEU A 227 13.55 -3.85 -9.59
N LYS A 228 13.43 -2.53 -9.76
CA LYS A 228 13.63 -1.78 -11.02
C LYS A 228 12.63 -2.13 -12.12
N SER A 229 11.44 -2.56 -11.72
CA SER A 229 10.34 -2.98 -12.58
C SER A 229 9.27 -1.89 -12.64
N ASN A 230 9.58 -0.78 -13.34
CA ASN A 230 8.76 0.44 -13.33
C ASN A 230 7.34 0.23 -13.89
N GLU A 231 7.16 -0.64 -14.89
CA GLU A 231 5.84 -0.92 -15.46
C GLU A 231 4.92 -1.63 -14.47
N GLN A 232 5.42 -2.66 -13.77
CA GLN A 232 4.66 -3.31 -12.70
C GLN A 232 4.38 -2.33 -11.56
N ALA A 233 5.36 -1.53 -11.15
CA ALA A 233 5.17 -0.52 -10.12
C ALA A 233 4.06 0.48 -10.47
N LYS A 234 4.02 0.91 -11.74
CA LYS A 234 2.99 1.77 -12.30
C LYS A 234 1.60 1.11 -12.30
N GLU A 235 1.50 -0.17 -12.64
CA GLU A 235 0.23 -0.90 -12.61
C GLU A 235 -0.37 -0.95 -11.19
N TYR A 236 0.46 -1.30 -10.19
CA TYR A 236 0.03 -1.37 -8.80
C TYR A 236 -0.39 -0.01 -8.23
N ILE A 237 0.33 1.07 -8.55
CA ILE A 237 -0.07 2.39 -8.07
C ILE A 237 -1.36 2.88 -8.73
N LEU A 238 -1.61 2.53 -10.00
CA LEU A 238 -2.87 2.85 -10.67
C LEU A 238 -4.05 2.09 -10.04
N LYS A 239 -3.86 0.84 -9.60
CA LYS A 239 -4.86 0.10 -8.80
C LYS A 239 -5.16 0.80 -7.48
N SER A 240 -4.12 1.29 -6.79
CA SER A 240 -4.28 2.08 -5.55
C SER A 240 -5.07 3.38 -5.78
N ILE A 241 -4.72 4.14 -6.84
CA ILE A 241 -5.42 5.37 -7.25
C ILE A 241 -6.91 5.10 -7.49
N ALA A 242 -7.25 4.03 -8.21
CA ALA A 242 -8.64 3.66 -8.47
C ALA A 242 -9.42 3.37 -7.18
N LEU A 243 -8.80 2.65 -6.24
CA LEU A 243 -9.42 2.35 -4.94
C LEU A 243 -9.58 3.59 -4.08
N ASN A 244 -8.56 4.45 -3.97
CA ASN A 244 -8.62 5.69 -3.19
C ASN A 244 -9.65 6.66 -3.77
N THR A 245 -9.78 6.71 -5.10
CA THR A 245 -10.83 7.48 -5.78
C THR A 245 -12.22 6.94 -5.42
N LYS A 246 -12.43 5.62 -5.50
CA LYS A 246 -13.70 4.97 -5.14
C LYS A 246 -14.05 5.13 -3.66
N ALA A 247 -13.06 5.14 -2.79
CA ALA A 247 -13.22 5.27 -1.34
C ALA A 247 -13.36 6.72 -0.86
N GLY A 248 -13.16 7.72 -1.72
CA GLY A 248 -13.12 9.13 -1.31
C GLY A 248 -11.93 9.47 -0.40
N ASN A 249 -10.85 8.67 -0.43
CA ASN A 249 -9.67 8.87 0.40
C ASN A 249 -8.73 9.88 -0.25
N THR A 250 -9.01 11.17 -0.08
CA THR A 250 -8.23 12.26 -0.69
C THR A 250 -6.76 12.24 -0.28
N LYS A 251 -6.45 11.96 0.99
CA LYS A 251 -5.06 11.90 1.47
C LYS A 251 -4.29 10.73 0.85
N GLY A 252 -4.91 9.56 0.75
CA GLY A 252 -4.33 8.41 0.05
C GLY A 252 -4.10 8.70 -1.43
N LEU A 253 -5.08 9.32 -2.10
CA LEU A 253 -4.98 9.69 -3.51
C LEU A 253 -3.83 10.68 -3.78
N ILE A 254 -3.65 11.69 -2.92
CA ILE A 254 -2.51 12.61 -3.02
C ILE A 254 -1.19 11.86 -2.89
N LYS A 255 -1.05 10.96 -1.91
CA LYS A 255 0.16 10.14 -1.72
C LYS A 255 0.44 9.26 -2.95
N ASP A 256 -0.60 8.68 -3.55
CA ASP A 256 -0.42 7.88 -4.76
C ASP A 256 -0.01 8.72 -5.97
N TYR A 257 -0.53 9.94 -6.11
CA TYR A 257 -0.10 10.88 -7.15
C TYR A 257 1.35 11.35 -6.96
N ILE A 258 1.79 11.51 -5.72
CA ILE A 258 3.20 11.77 -5.42
C ILE A 258 4.06 10.56 -5.84
N LEU A 259 3.61 9.34 -5.51
CA LEU A 259 4.36 8.11 -5.82
C LEU A 259 4.44 7.86 -7.34
N ILE A 260 3.32 7.95 -8.07
CA ILE A 260 3.31 7.78 -9.54
C ILE A 260 4.15 8.86 -10.22
N GLY A 261 4.16 10.10 -9.70
CA GLY A 261 4.99 11.20 -10.19
C GLY A 261 6.49 10.96 -10.06
N LYS A 262 6.93 9.97 -9.27
CA LYS A 262 8.34 9.53 -9.18
C LYS A 262 8.68 8.39 -10.16
N ILE A 263 7.66 7.74 -10.75
CA ILE A 263 7.81 6.56 -11.60
C ILE A 263 7.72 6.94 -13.08
N VAL A 264 6.78 7.81 -13.43
CA VAL A 264 6.48 8.18 -14.82
C VAL A 264 7.37 9.32 -15.32
N ASP A 265 7.41 9.49 -16.64
CA ASP A 265 8.15 10.57 -17.30
C ASP A 265 7.65 11.96 -16.88
N PHE A 266 8.49 12.96 -17.13
CA PHE A 266 8.31 14.34 -16.67
C PHE A 266 6.92 14.94 -16.97
N ILE A 267 6.42 14.80 -18.19
CA ILE A 267 5.14 15.41 -18.61
C ILE A 267 3.94 14.78 -17.85
N PRO A 268 3.75 13.44 -17.86
CA PRO A 268 2.76 12.80 -17.00
C PRO A 268 2.94 13.11 -15.52
N ALA A 269 4.18 13.10 -15.02
CA ALA A 269 4.48 13.35 -13.60
C ALA A 269 3.99 14.74 -13.17
N LYS A 270 4.30 15.77 -13.96
CA LYS A 270 3.84 17.14 -13.73
C LYS A 270 2.30 17.22 -13.66
N ASN A 271 1.60 16.52 -14.55
CA ASN A 271 0.13 16.51 -14.55
C ASN A 271 -0.45 15.85 -13.29
N TYR A 272 0.08 14.69 -12.88
CA TYR A 272 -0.36 14.02 -11.64
C TYR A 272 -0.08 14.86 -10.40
N LEU A 273 1.11 15.45 -10.31
CA LEU A 273 1.52 16.28 -9.18
C LEU A 273 0.72 17.60 -9.11
N GLN A 274 0.37 18.21 -10.25
CA GLN A 274 -0.51 19.38 -10.26
C GLN A 274 -1.92 19.04 -9.75
N ARG A 275 -2.48 17.89 -10.15
CA ARG A 275 -3.75 17.40 -9.60
C ARG A 275 -3.67 17.15 -8.10
N ALA A 276 -2.56 16.55 -7.64
CA ALA A 276 -2.30 16.37 -6.21
C ALA A 276 -2.24 17.72 -5.47
N GLY A 277 -1.63 18.75 -6.07
CA GLY A 277 -1.53 20.09 -5.52
C GLY A 277 -2.89 20.73 -5.27
N LEU A 278 -3.80 20.65 -6.25
CA LEU A 278 -5.18 21.14 -6.12
C LEU A 278 -5.94 20.40 -5.00
N LEU A 279 -5.76 19.08 -4.91
CA LEU A 279 -6.37 18.29 -3.83
C LEU A 279 -5.80 18.66 -2.46
N ALA A 280 -4.48 18.85 -2.34
CA ALA A 280 -3.82 19.25 -1.10
C ALA A 280 -4.30 20.63 -0.62
N GLU A 281 -4.50 21.57 -1.55
CA GLU A 281 -5.11 22.89 -1.26
C GLU A 281 -6.55 22.74 -0.77
N SER A 282 -7.35 21.87 -1.40
CA SER A 282 -8.76 21.66 -0.99
C SER A 282 -8.91 21.13 0.45
N ILE A 283 -7.93 20.34 0.93
CA ILE A 283 -7.93 19.80 2.29
C ILE A 283 -7.12 20.67 3.28
N ASN A 284 -6.56 21.80 2.82
CA ASN A 284 -5.68 22.68 3.61
C ASN A 284 -4.53 21.94 4.30
N ASP A 285 -3.85 21.03 3.60
CA ASP A 285 -2.72 20.25 4.12
C ASP A 285 -1.38 20.79 3.56
N PRO A 286 -0.73 21.73 4.27
CA PRO A 286 0.49 22.38 3.79
C PRO A 286 1.68 21.43 3.70
N VAL A 287 1.66 20.33 4.45
CA VAL A 287 2.74 19.34 4.46
C VAL A 287 2.68 18.49 3.20
N LEU A 288 1.50 17.99 2.84
CA LEU A 288 1.32 17.31 1.56
C LEU A 288 1.61 18.24 0.38
N LYS A 289 1.20 19.52 0.46
CA LYS A 289 1.55 20.52 -0.56
C LYS A 289 3.06 20.67 -0.71
N LEU A 290 3.79 20.82 0.40
CA LEU A 290 5.25 20.90 0.37
C LEU A 290 5.90 19.63 -0.21
N GLN A 291 5.41 18.43 0.13
CA GLN A 291 5.91 17.18 -0.46
C GLN A 291 5.69 17.10 -1.98
N ILE A 292 4.56 17.61 -2.47
CA ILE A 292 4.26 17.71 -3.90
C ILE A 292 5.24 18.68 -4.57
N ASP A 293 5.44 19.86 -3.99
CA ASP A 293 6.32 20.89 -4.53
C ASP A 293 7.78 20.43 -4.53
N GLN A 294 8.23 19.69 -3.49
CA GLN A 294 9.53 19.01 -3.45
C GLN A 294 9.67 17.95 -4.55
N THR A 295 8.61 17.16 -4.78
CA THR A 295 8.64 16.13 -5.83
C THR A 295 8.65 16.76 -7.22
N LEU A 296 7.90 17.85 -7.44
CA LEU A 296 7.97 18.65 -8.66
C LEU A 296 9.36 19.26 -8.84
N PHE A 297 9.95 19.81 -7.79
CA PHE A 297 11.30 20.39 -7.83
C PHE A 297 12.33 19.36 -8.32
N ILE A 298 12.31 18.14 -7.77
CA ILE A 298 13.18 17.05 -8.23
C ILE A 298 12.95 16.74 -9.71
N GLN A 299 11.69 16.73 -10.16
CA GLN A 299 11.36 16.50 -11.57
C GLN A 299 11.89 17.61 -12.49
N TYR A 300 11.84 18.88 -12.07
CA TYR A 300 12.44 20.01 -12.78
C TYR A 300 13.97 19.92 -12.80
N MET A 301 14.61 19.54 -11.68
CA MET A 301 16.07 19.36 -11.63
C MET A 301 16.57 18.32 -12.64
N ILE A 302 15.87 17.19 -12.78
CA ILE A 302 16.31 16.07 -13.62
C ILE A 302 16.02 16.33 -15.11
N ASN A 303 14.92 17.02 -15.45
CA ASN A 303 14.40 17.05 -16.82
C ASN A 303 14.32 18.44 -17.46
N ASP A 304 14.50 19.52 -16.70
CA ASP A 304 14.41 20.89 -17.20
C ASP A 304 15.74 21.64 -17.03
N ASN A 305 15.83 22.84 -17.57
CA ASN A 305 17.03 23.67 -17.48
C ASN A 305 17.14 24.38 -16.13
N SER A 306 18.38 24.73 -15.76
CA SER A 306 18.71 25.45 -14.51
C SER A 306 17.87 26.70 -14.30
N GLU A 307 17.61 27.51 -15.33
CA GLU A 307 16.87 28.75 -15.17
C GLU A 307 15.41 28.51 -14.74
N ASN A 308 14.72 27.57 -15.39
CA ASN A 308 13.37 27.16 -15.02
C ASN A 308 13.34 26.55 -13.61
N THR A 309 14.32 25.71 -13.28
CA THR A 309 14.43 25.09 -11.96
C THR A 309 14.69 26.12 -10.85
N PHE A 310 15.53 27.13 -11.10
CA PHE A 310 15.72 28.26 -10.19
C PHE A 310 14.47 29.11 -10.05
N ARG A 311 13.80 29.43 -11.16
CA ARG A 311 12.51 30.15 -11.13
C ARG A 311 11.46 29.38 -10.33
N PHE A 312 11.43 28.05 -10.45
CA PHE A 312 10.56 27.20 -9.65
C PHE A 312 10.93 27.29 -8.17
N LEU A 313 12.22 27.18 -7.83
CA LEU A 313 12.70 27.26 -6.44
C LEU A 313 12.37 28.60 -5.79
N GLU A 314 12.54 29.71 -6.51
CA GLU A 314 12.16 31.05 -6.02
C GLU A 314 10.64 31.23 -5.90
N ALA A 315 9.86 30.58 -6.78
CA ALA A 315 8.40 30.60 -6.71
C ALA A 315 7.82 29.71 -5.59
N HIS A 316 8.60 28.77 -5.04
CA HIS A 316 8.17 27.83 -4.00
C HIS A 316 9.03 27.97 -2.74
N PRO A 317 8.80 29.03 -1.93
CA PRO A 317 9.65 29.34 -0.78
C PRO A 317 9.67 28.24 0.29
N GLY A 318 8.63 27.41 0.40
CA GLY A 318 8.62 26.25 1.30
C GLY A 318 9.70 25.22 0.94
N VAL A 319 9.91 24.97 -0.36
CA VAL A 319 10.99 24.09 -0.84
C VAL A 319 12.34 24.70 -0.47
N LYS A 320 12.54 25.98 -0.78
CA LYS A 320 13.77 26.72 -0.45
C LYS A 320 14.11 26.68 1.04
N GLN A 321 13.12 26.91 1.92
CA GLN A 321 13.32 26.83 3.38
C GLN A 321 13.67 25.42 3.85
N ALA A 322 13.03 24.39 3.30
CA ALA A 322 13.37 23.01 3.62
C ALA A 322 14.83 22.66 3.27
N LEU A 323 15.40 23.30 2.24
CA LEU A 323 16.82 23.18 1.89
C LEU A 323 17.74 23.90 2.88
N TYR A 324 17.32 25.03 3.45
CA TYR A 324 18.09 25.75 4.48
C TYR A 324 18.03 25.09 5.85
N GLY A 325 16.99 24.29 6.15
CA GLY A 325 16.79 23.70 7.48
C GLY A 325 18.00 22.91 8.02
N PRO A 326 18.66 22.05 7.23
CA PRO A 326 19.91 21.39 7.63
C PRO A 326 21.12 22.34 7.78
N GLY A 327 21.06 23.52 7.17
CA GLY A 327 22.09 24.55 7.15
C GLY A 327 22.38 25.10 5.75
N ASP A 328 23.03 26.26 5.67
CA ASP A 328 23.32 26.97 4.41
C ASP A 328 24.08 26.11 3.38
N HIS A 329 24.92 25.19 3.86
CA HIS A 329 25.68 24.26 3.03
C HIS A 329 24.79 23.33 2.20
N ASN A 330 23.63 22.92 2.72
CA ASN A 330 22.71 22.04 1.99
C ASN A 330 22.00 22.80 0.86
N TYR A 331 21.67 24.08 1.07
CA TYR A 331 21.17 24.93 0.01
C TYR A 331 22.23 25.11 -1.09
N GLU A 332 23.47 25.45 -0.73
CA GLU A 332 24.57 25.61 -1.67
C GLU A 332 24.86 24.30 -2.44
N TRP A 333 24.75 23.14 -1.78
CA TRP A 333 24.86 21.84 -2.44
C TRP A 333 23.79 21.66 -3.53
N VAL A 334 22.51 21.84 -3.20
CA VAL A 334 21.40 21.68 -4.16
C VAL A 334 21.47 22.69 -5.29
N VAL A 335 21.88 23.93 -5.03
CA VAL A 335 22.13 24.93 -6.07
C VAL A 335 23.23 24.46 -7.03
N GLY A 336 24.31 23.87 -6.50
CA GLY A 336 25.34 23.20 -7.29
C GLY A 336 24.77 22.06 -8.14
N GLU A 337 23.89 21.22 -7.59
CA GLU A 337 23.22 20.14 -8.31
C GLU A 337 22.37 20.66 -9.48
N ILE A 338 21.58 21.73 -9.29
CA ILE A 338 20.76 22.32 -10.37
C ILE A 338 21.63 22.68 -11.58
N PHE A 339 22.79 23.28 -11.33
CA PHE A 339 23.74 23.62 -12.39
C PHE A 339 24.43 22.39 -12.98
N LEU A 340 24.77 21.40 -12.15
CA LEU A 340 25.38 20.15 -12.58
C LEU A 340 24.47 19.38 -13.55
N TYR A 341 23.19 19.19 -13.22
CA TYR A 341 22.21 18.53 -14.09
C TYR A 341 21.94 19.32 -15.38
N SER A 342 22.16 20.63 -15.36
CA SER A 342 22.12 21.49 -16.55
C SER A 342 23.42 21.53 -17.35
N ASN A 343 24.43 20.72 -16.99
CA ASN A 343 25.77 20.72 -17.55
C ASN A 343 26.50 22.07 -17.49
N LYS A 344 26.15 22.95 -16.53
CA LYS A 344 26.80 24.24 -16.28
C LYS A 344 27.84 24.09 -15.17
N TYR A 345 28.94 23.41 -15.49
CA TYR A 345 29.92 22.98 -14.50
C TYR A 345 30.65 24.14 -13.78
N ASP A 346 30.87 25.29 -14.44
CA ASP A 346 31.55 26.43 -13.81
C ASP A 346 30.76 26.97 -12.61
N SER A 347 29.46 27.19 -12.80
CA SER A 347 28.56 27.66 -11.74
C SER A 347 28.40 26.59 -10.66
N ALA A 348 28.25 25.32 -11.05
CA ALA A 348 28.15 24.21 -10.11
C ALA A 348 29.35 24.13 -9.17
N TYR A 349 30.57 24.27 -9.70
CA TYR A 349 31.82 24.20 -8.93
C TYR A 349 31.88 25.29 -7.85
N VAL A 350 31.51 26.54 -8.17
CA VAL A 350 31.50 27.64 -7.18
C VAL A 350 30.60 27.31 -5.99
N HIS A 351 29.40 26.78 -6.24
CA HIS A 351 28.45 26.43 -5.20
C HIS A 351 28.90 25.20 -4.39
N PHE A 352 29.40 24.16 -5.05
CA PHE A 352 29.95 23.00 -4.33
C PHE A 352 31.15 23.38 -3.45
N LYS A 353 32.06 24.27 -3.91
CA LYS A 353 33.19 24.73 -3.08
C LYS A 353 32.76 25.52 -1.85
N LYS A 354 31.64 26.24 -1.90
CA LYS A 354 31.05 26.88 -0.70
C LYS A 354 30.48 25.87 0.29
N ALA A 355 29.89 24.79 -0.21
CA ALA A 355 29.30 23.73 0.60
C ALA A 355 30.36 22.78 1.21
N GLU A 356 31.49 22.56 0.52
CA GLU A 356 32.53 21.59 0.87
C GLU A 356 33.01 21.62 2.32
N PRO A 357 33.24 22.78 2.99
CA PRO A 357 33.71 22.81 4.37
C PRO A 357 32.79 22.10 5.36
N ALA A 358 31.48 22.05 5.07
CA ALA A 358 30.49 21.38 5.91
C ALA A 358 30.50 19.85 5.77
N TYR A 359 31.02 19.31 4.65
CA TYR A 359 31.08 17.87 4.36
C TYR A 359 32.43 17.23 4.75
N GLY A 360 33.10 17.80 5.77
CA GLY A 360 34.35 17.30 6.33
C GLY A 360 34.24 15.91 7.01
N ALA A 361 35.30 15.50 7.73
CA ALA A 361 35.42 14.15 8.28
C ALA A 361 34.36 13.75 9.33
N SER A 362 33.63 14.71 9.92
CA SER A 362 32.60 14.50 10.93
C SER A 362 31.18 14.28 10.37
N TYR A 363 30.98 14.42 9.05
CA TYR A 363 29.66 14.28 8.44
C TYR A 363 29.33 12.81 8.14
N ASN A 364 28.03 12.48 8.03
CA ASN A 364 27.55 11.14 7.67
C ASN A 364 28.28 10.64 6.41
N ILE A 365 28.94 9.48 6.52
CA ILE A 365 29.76 8.87 5.45
C ILE A 365 28.97 8.78 4.14
N SER A 366 27.68 8.41 4.20
CA SER A 366 26.85 8.27 3.00
C SER A 366 26.59 9.60 2.30
N GLY A 367 26.26 10.65 3.06
CA GLY A 367 26.05 11.99 2.50
C GLY A 367 27.34 12.59 1.96
N ARG A 368 28.48 12.32 2.63
CA ARG A 368 29.81 12.72 2.16
C ARG A 368 30.20 12.02 0.86
N ILE A 369 29.87 10.73 0.71
CA ILE A 369 30.09 9.98 -0.54
C ILE A 369 29.33 10.64 -1.70
N ASN A 370 28.05 10.95 -1.52
CA ASN A 370 27.24 11.56 -2.58
C ASN A 370 27.78 12.94 -2.98
N PHE A 371 28.02 13.81 -2.00
CA PHE A 371 28.56 15.14 -2.24
C PHE A 371 29.92 15.11 -2.97
N LEU A 372 30.86 14.28 -2.51
CA LEU A 372 32.18 14.15 -3.14
C LEU A 372 32.10 13.54 -4.55
N SER A 373 31.16 12.62 -4.79
CA SER A 373 30.94 12.06 -6.13
C SER A 373 30.47 13.13 -7.11
N GLU A 374 29.52 13.97 -6.71
CA GLU A 374 28.97 15.04 -7.55
C GLU A 374 29.99 16.16 -7.80
N LEU A 375 30.77 16.52 -6.78
CA LEU A 375 31.89 17.44 -6.94
C LEU A 375 32.95 16.85 -7.90
N ALA A 376 33.23 15.55 -7.83
CA ALA A 376 34.14 14.87 -8.76
C ALA A 376 33.60 14.88 -10.20
N ASP A 377 32.30 14.64 -10.40
CA ASP A 377 31.63 14.75 -11.69
C ASP A 377 31.71 16.18 -12.25
N CYS A 378 31.54 17.20 -11.39
CA CYS A 378 31.70 18.60 -11.75
C CYS A 378 33.13 18.92 -12.20
N CYS A 379 34.14 18.50 -11.43
CA CYS A 379 35.55 18.67 -11.79
C CYS A 379 35.90 17.96 -13.11
N ARG A 380 35.33 16.78 -13.34
CA ARG A 380 35.49 16.03 -14.59
C ARG A 380 34.89 16.81 -15.78
N GLY A 381 33.70 17.40 -15.61
CA GLY A 381 33.05 18.26 -16.61
C GLY A 381 33.88 19.52 -16.94
N LEU A 382 34.54 20.11 -15.93
CA LEU A 382 35.48 21.23 -16.09
C LEU A 382 36.85 20.85 -16.63
N LYS A 383 37.10 19.55 -16.87
CA LYS A 383 38.42 19.02 -17.27
C LYS A 383 39.52 19.26 -16.23
N LEU A 384 39.17 19.50 -14.97
CA LEU A 384 40.08 19.57 -13.83
C LEU A 384 40.45 18.14 -13.40
N TYR A 385 41.11 17.40 -14.28
CA TYR A 385 41.30 15.95 -14.14
C TYR A 385 42.06 15.54 -12.88
N LYS A 386 43.05 16.33 -12.43
CA LYS A 386 43.81 16.04 -11.21
C LYS A 386 42.93 16.09 -9.96
N GLU A 387 42.09 17.13 -9.84
CA GLU A 387 41.13 17.26 -8.73
C GLU A 387 40.06 16.19 -8.79
N ALA A 388 39.51 15.93 -9.99
CA ALA A 388 38.51 14.88 -10.19
C ALA A 388 39.03 13.50 -9.75
N ILE A 389 40.27 13.14 -10.15
CA ILE A 389 40.92 11.89 -9.74
C ILE A 389 41.04 11.81 -8.20
N SER A 390 41.43 12.91 -7.54
CA SER A 390 41.54 12.95 -6.08
C SER A 390 40.19 12.69 -5.42
N TYR A 391 39.14 13.41 -5.81
CA TYR A 391 37.80 13.26 -5.25
C TYR A 391 37.19 11.89 -5.53
N TYR A 392 37.33 11.33 -6.74
CA TYR A 392 36.86 9.96 -7.02
C TYR A 392 37.64 8.91 -6.24
N THR A 393 38.93 9.10 -6.01
CA THR A 393 39.74 8.16 -5.20
C THR A 393 39.29 8.16 -3.74
N THR A 394 39.07 9.33 -3.15
CA THR A 394 38.51 9.45 -1.80
C THR A 394 37.11 8.86 -1.73
N THR A 395 36.26 9.14 -2.72
CA THR A 395 34.89 8.59 -2.80
C THR A 395 34.92 7.07 -2.90
N LEU A 396 35.81 6.49 -3.71
CA LEU A 396 35.98 5.04 -3.82
C LEU A 396 36.44 4.42 -2.49
N GLN A 397 37.37 5.07 -1.77
CA GLN A 397 37.82 4.60 -0.46
C GLN A 397 36.67 4.56 0.57
N LEU A 398 35.85 5.62 0.62
CA LEU A 398 34.66 5.67 1.47
C LEU A 398 33.56 4.68 1.00
N ALA A 399 33.42 4.49 -0.30
CA ALA A 399 32.48 3.51 -0.86
C ALA A 399 32.91 2.07 -0.53
N ASN A 400 34.21 1.80 -0.39
CA ASN A 400 34.74 0.50 0.05
C ASN A 400 34.40 0.20 1.51
N THR A 401 34.47 1.19 2.40
CA THR A 401 34.10 0.98 3.83
C THR A 401 32.61 0.78 4.02
N THR A 402 31.78 1.37 3.16
CA THR A 402 30.31 1.25 3.21
C THR A 402 29.75 0.11 2.36
N LEU A 403 30.61 -0.65 1.66
CA LEU A 403 30.23 -1.72 0.72
C LEU A 403 29.19 -1.28 -0.33
N ASN A 404 29.24 -0.01 -0.75
CA ASN A 404 28.32 0.54 -1.74
C ASN A 404 28.76 0.21 -3.17
N VAL A 405 28.42 -1.00 -3.62
CA VAL A 405 28.84 -1.57 -4.93
C VAL A 405 28.51 -0.66 -6.12
N ARG A 406 27.38 0.07 -6.08
CA ARG A 406 26.98 0.95 -7.19
C ARG A 406 27.93 2.14 -7.32
N VAL A 407 28.23 2.82 -6.21
CA VAL A 407 29.14 3.97 -6.22
C VAL A 407 30.56 3.52 -6.55
N GLN A 408 30.98 2.35 -6.04
CA GLN A 408 32.28 1.77 -6.39
C GLN A 408 32.43 1.59 -7.91
N ASN A 409 31.46 0.97 -8.59
CA ASN A 409 31.49 0.79 -10.04
C ASN A 409 31.59 2.15 -10.77
N ASN A 410 30.72 3.11 -10.41
CA ASN A 410 30.74 4.45 -11.00
C ASN A 410 32.11 5.12 -10.85
N CYS A 411 32.70 5.09 -9.65
CA CYS A 411 34.02 5.66 -9.39
C CYS A 411 35.13 4.94 -10.16
N LEU A 412 35.12 3.60 -10.24
CA LEU A 412 36.11 2.83 -10.98
C LEU A 412 36.08 3.14 -12.47
N ASN A 413 34.88 3.23 -13.05
CA ASN A 413 34.68 3.62 -14.45
C ASN A 413 35.15 5.06 -14.69
N ALA A 414 34.77 6.00 -13.82
CA ALA A 414 35.20 7.39 -13.93
C ALA A 414 36.73 7.54 -13.80
N LEU A 415 37.36 6.84 -12.86
CA LEU A 415 38.82 6.83 -12.69
C LEU A 415 39.52 6.23 -13.91
N GLN A 416 39.02 5.12 -14.45
CA GLN A 416 39.55 4.53 -15.69
C GLN A 416 39.56 5.56 -16.83
N GLN A 417 38.42 6.22 -17.08
CA GLN A 417 38.29 7.21 -18.14
C GLN A 417 39.21 8.42 -17.92
N LEU A 418 39.31 8.89 -16.68
CA LEU A 418 40.17 10.02 -16.32
C LEU A 418 41.65 9.68 -16.50
N TYR A 419 42.11 8.52 -16.03
CA TYR A 419 43.51 8.11 -16.19
C TYR A 419 43.88 7.92 -17.66
N TYR A 420 42.97 7.35 -18.45
CA TYR A 420 43.12 7.26 -19.91
C TYR A 420 43.24 8.65 -20.55
N ALA A 421 42.37 9.59 -20.18
CA ALA A 421 42.41 10.97 -20.67
C ALA A 421 43.68 11.74 -20.25
N THR A 422 44.27 11.40 -19.10
CA THR A 422 45.54 11.99 -18.63
C THR A 422 46.80 11.31 -19.17
N GLY A 423 46.67 10.21 -19.93
CA GLY A 423 47.78 9.46 -20.53
C GLY A 423 48.46 8.43 -19.62
N ASP A 424 47.97 8.21 -18.40
CA ASP A 424 48.46 7.16 -17.50
C ASP A 424 47.74 5.84 -17.81
N PHE A 425 48.18 5.20 -18.89
CA PHE A 425 47.58 3.95 -19.39
C PHE A 425 47.73 2.77 -18.41
N GLN A 426 48.78 2.78 -17.59
CA GLN A 426 49.00 1.72 -16.60
C GLN A 426 47.90 1.74 -15.55
N LYS A 427 47.65 2.90 -14.92
CA LYS A 427 46.55 3.02 -13.95
C LYS A 427 45.19 2.85 -14.61
N ALA A 428 45.00 3.37 -15.82
CA ALA A 428 43.75 3.16 -16.55
C ALA A 428 43.45 1.66 -16.73
N TYR A 429 44.46 0.85 -17.08
CA TYR A 429 44.33 -0.60 -17.19
C TYR A 429 44.06 -1.27 -15.84
N GLU A 430 44.73 -0.85 -14.77
CA GLU A 430 44.49 -1.38 -13.41
C GLU A 430 43.03 -1.14 -12.96
N TYR A 431 42.52 0.08 -13.14
CA TYR A 431 41.14 0.42 -12.82
C TYR A 431 40.13 -0.27 -13.76
N ALA A 432 40.45 -0.45 -15.04
CA ALA A 432 39.63 -1.23 -15.97
C ALA A 432 39.53 -2.69 -15.54
N ASN A 433 40.64 -3.32 -15.15
CA ASN A 433 40.65 -4.71 -14.70
C ASN A 433 39.84 -4.87 -13.40
N ARG A 434 40.00 -3.94 -12.45
CA ARG A 434 39.14 -3.90 -11.25
C ARG A 434 37.67 -3.75 -11.65
N ASN A 435 37.34 -2.81 -12.52
CA ASN A 435 35.96 -2.58 -12.96
C ASN A 435 35.33 -3.83 -13.59
N ASN A 436 36.08 -4.59 -14.40
CA ASN A 436 35.62 -5.86 -14.97
C ASN A 436 35.28 -6.90 -13.87
N LEU A 437 36.14 -7.06 -12.87
CA LEU A 437 35.86 -7.94 -11.72
C LEU A 437 34.62 -7.48 -10.93
N TYR A 438 34.40 -6.17 -10.83
CA TYR A 438 33.20 -5.62 -10.19
C TYR A 438 31.94 -5.77 -11.05
N GLN A 439 32.07 -5.74 -12.38
CA GLN A 439 30.95 -5.94 -13.30
C GLN A 439 30.33 -7.33 -13.12
N ASP A 440 31.14 -8.35 -12.85
CA ASP A 440 30.64 -9.69 -12.52
C ASP A 440 29.80 -9.70 -11.24
N SER A 441 30.21 -8.92 -10.23
CA SER A 441 29.44 -8.77 -8.99
C SER A 441 28.11 -8.03 -9.21
N VAL A 442 28.09 -7.01 -10.06
CA VAL A 442 26.85 -6.31 -10.46
C VAL A 442 25.93 -7.23 -11.28
N ASN A 443 26.49 -8.01 -12.20
CA ASN A 443 25.75 -8.98 -13.00
C ASN A 443 25.14 -10.08 -12.11
N LYS A 444 25.86 -10.55 -11.08
CA LYS A 444 25.33 -11.47 -10.07
C LYS A 444 24.12 -10.87 -9.35
N LEU A 445 24.20 -9.60 -8.93
CA LEU A 445 23.10 -8.91 -8.25
C LEU A 445 21.87 -8.73 -9.17
N ASN A 446 22.08 -8.47 -10.46
CA ASN A 446 20.97 -8.40 -11.42
C ASN A 446 20.32 -9.78 -11.63
N LYS A 447 21.11 -10.84 -11.77
CA LYS A 447 20.58 -12.22 -11.87
C LYS A 447 19.79 -12.62 -10.62
N GLU A 448 20.25 -12.23 -9.44
CA GLU A 448 19.51 -12.45 -8.18
C GLU A 448 18.15 -11.75 -8.20
N LYS A 449 18.08 -10.51 -8.71
CA LYS A 449 16.80 -9.80 -8.87
C LYS A 449 15.87 -10.48 -9.87
N ASP A 450 16.41 -10.92 -11.00
CA ASP A 450 15.61 -11.63 -12.02
C ASP A 450 15.06 -12.95 -11.46
N LEU A 451 15.86 -13.66 -10.64
CA LEU A 451 15.42 -14.85 -9.93
C LEU A 451 14.29 -14.52 -8.95
N VAL A 452 14.42 -13.47 -8.15
CA VAL A 452 13.36 -13.03 -7.24
C VAL A 452 12.10 -12.63 -8.01
N LEU A 453 12.21 -11.94 -9.15
CA LEU A 453 11.07 -11.63 -10.01
C LEU A 453 10.37 -12.90 -10.52
N MET A 454 11.15 -13.91 -10.92
CA MET A 454 10.63 -15.20 -11.34
C MET A 454 9.93 -15.95 -10.19
N GLU A 455 10.49 -15.91 -8.98
CA GLU A 455 9.87 -16.50 -7.80
C GLU A 455 8.56 -15.79 -7.42
N ILE A 456 8.53 -14.46 -7.49
CA ILE A 456 7.32 -13.65 -7.29
C ILE A 456 6.26 -14.00 -8.35
N ASP A 457 6.64 -14.12 -9.62
CA ASP A 457 5.72 -14.51 -10.70
C ASP A 457 5.18 -15.93 -10.49
N ASN A 458 6.03 -16.86 -10.06
CA ASN A 458 5.63 -18.22 -9.72
C ASN A 458 4.64 -18.24 -8.54
N GLU A 459 4.88 -17.42 -7.52
CA GLU A 459 3.98 -17.30 -6.37
C GLU A 459 2.62 -16.70 -6.79
N ASN A 460 2.62 -15.65 -7.62
CA ASN A 460 1.40 -15.09 -8.19
C ASN A 460 0.61 -16.14 -9.00
N LYS A 461 1.29 -16.95 -9.82
CA LYS A 461 0.67 -18.05 -10.56
C LYS A 461 0.09 -19.11 -9.63
N ARG A 462 0.73 -19.40 -8.49
CA ARG A 462 0.19 -20.33 -7.48
C ARG A 462 -1.07 -19.78 -6.86
N ILE A 463 -1.05 -18.52 -6.43
CA ILE A 463 -2.21 -17.83 -5.86
C ILE A 463 -3.37 -17.80 -6.88
N GLN A 464 -3.08 -17.50 -8.14
CA GLN A 464 -4.09 -17.50 -9.20
C GLN A 464 -4.74 -18.88 -9.39
N LYS A 465 -3.93 -19.95 -9.43
CA LYS A 465 -4.44 -21.33 -9.52
C LYS A 465 -5.28 -21.71 -8.31
N GLU A 466 -4.88 -21.31 -7.10
CA GLU A 466 -5.64 -21.58 -5.88
C GLU A 466 -7.00 -20.89 -5.93
N ASN A 467 -7.05 -19.61 -6.34
CA ASN A 467 -8.30 -18.89 -6.54
C ASN A 467 -9.21 -19.54 -7.59
N GLU A 468 -8.66 -19.99 -8.72
CA GLU A 468 -9.42 -20.74 -9.74
C GLU A 468 -10.00 -22.06 -9.20
N LEU A 469 -9.26 -22.76 -8.33
CA LEU A 469 -9.75 -23.99 -7.68
C LEU A 469 -10.88 -23.69 -6.70
N VAL A 470 -10.78 -22.60 -5.94
CA VAL A 470 -11.84 -22.13 -5.03
C VAL A 470 -13.10 -21.75 -5.83
N GLU A 471 -12.95 -21.02 -6.93
CA GLU A 471 -14.06 -20.68 -7.82
C GLU A 471 -14.73 -21.92 -8.42
N LYS A 472 -13.95 -22.89 -8.92
CA LYS A 472 -14.48 -24.18 -9.40
C LYS A 472 -15.17 -24.97 -8.30
N ALA A 473 -14.67 -24.95 -7.07
CA ALA A 473 -15.31 -25.60 -5.94
C ALA A 473 -16.64 -24.94 -5.57
N LEU A 474 -16.70 -23.60 -5.62
CA LEU A 474 -17.92 -22.84 -5.43
C LEU A 474 -18.94 -23.14 -6.54
N GLN A 475 -18.49 -23.16 -7.79
CA GLN A 475 -19.33 -23.50 -8.94
C GLN A 475 -19.90 -24.91 -8.82
N ARG A 476 -19.09 -25.91 -8.45
CA ARG A 476 -19.56 -27.28 -8.17
C ARG A 476 -20.63 -27.33 -7.07
N LYS A 477 -20.51 -26.51 -6.03
CA LYS A 477 -21.55 -26.42 -4.97
C LYS A 477 -22.84 -25.85 -5.53
N HIS A 478 -22.77 -24.78 -6.33
CA HIS A 478 -23.95 -24.23 -7.01
C HIS A 478 -24.57 -25.24 -7.96
N ASP A 479 -23.77 -25.93 -8.79
CA ASP A 479 -24.24 -26.96 -9.72
C ASP A 479 -24.95 -28.11 -8.98
N ALA A 480 -24.40 -28.54 -7.83
CA ALA A 480 -25.02 -29.56 -6.98
C ALA A 480 -26.35 -29.08 -6.38
N GLN A 481 -26.44 -27.82 -5.95
CA GLN A 481 -27.69 -27.24 -5.46
C GLN A 481 -28.75 -27.17 -6.57
N TYR A 482 -28.39 -26.72 -7.77
CA TYR A 482 -29.29 -26.68 -8.91
C TYR A 482 -29.75 -28.08 -9.35
N MET A 483 -28.84 -29.06 -9.33
CA MET A 483 -29.19 -30.46 -9.59
C MET A 483 -30.19 -30.99 -8.55
N LEU A 484 -29.99 -30.71 -7.26
CA LEU A 484 -30.91 -31.12 -6.20
C LEU A 484 -32.30 -30.49 -6.39
N ILE A 485 -32.36 -29.17 -6.65
CA ILE A 485 -33.62 -28.46 -6.93
C ILE A 485 -34.32 -29.11 -8.13
N THR A 486 -33.59 -29.38 -9.21
CA THR A 486 -34.13 -30.01 -10.42
C THR A 486 -34.70 -31.40 -10.13
N ILE A 487 -34.00 -32.22 -9.34
CA ILE A 487 -34.47 -33.56 -8.93
C ILE A 487 -35.74 -33.46 -8.09
N ILE A 488 -35.81 -32.54 -7.13
CA ILE A 488 -36.98 -32.34 -6.28
C ILE A 488 -38.20 -31.94 -7.12
N VAL A 489 -38.04 -31.00 -8.05
CA VAL A 489 -39.13 -30.57 -8.92
C VAL A 489 -39.58 -31.69 -9.87
N ALA A 490 -38.63 -32.39 -10.50
CA ALA A 490 -38.94 -33.53 -11.36
C ALA A 490 -39.66 -34.65 -10.58
N GLY A 491 -39.23 -34.94 -9.36
CA GLY A 491 -39.88 -35.91 -8.47
C GLY A 491 -41.30 -35.50 -8.08
N ALA A 492 -41.52 -34.23 -7.75
CA ALA A 492 -42.86 -33.70 -7.47
C ALA A 492 -43.80 -33.83 -8.68
N PHE A 493 -43.30 -33.59 -9.89
CA PHE A 493 -44.04 -33.77 -11.13
C PHE A 493 -44.40 -35.24 -11.40
N ILE A 494 -43.44 -36.16 -11.21
CA ILE A 494 -43.67 -37.60 -11.34
C ILE A 494 -44.69 -38.09 -10.31
N LEU A 495 -44.57 -37.63 -9.05
CA LEU A 495 -45.52 -37.96 -7.99
C LEU A 495 -46.94 -37.49 -8.34
N LEU A 496 -47.08 -36.31 -8.94
CA LEU A 496 -48.37 -35.83 -9.41
C LEU A 496 -48.97 -36.77 -10.46
N VAL A 497 -48.16 -37.16 -11.46
CA VAL A 497 -48.60 -38.09 -12.52
C VAL A 497 -49.02 -39.44 -11.93
N LEU A 498 -48.26 -39.96 -10.96
CA LEU A 498 -48.57 -41.21 -10.24
C LEU A 498 -49.86 -41.12 -9.43
N LEU A 499 -50.11 -40.01 -8.73
CA LEU A 499 -51.35 -39.80 -7.97
C LEU A 499 -52.58 -39.71 -8.87
N GLY A 500 -52.39 -39.26 -10.11
CA GLY A 500 -53.39 -39.33 -11.18
C GLY A 500 -53.83 -40.75 -11.57
N LEU A 501 -53.06 -41.78 -11.21
CA LEU A 501 -53.38 -43.20 -11.44
C LEU A 501 -54.20 -43.83 -10.30
N PHE A 502 -54.37 -43.12 -9.17
CA PHE A 502 -55.12 -43.60 -8.01
C PHE A 502 -56.41 -42.79 -7.82
N THR A 503 -57.42 -43.38 -7.15
CA THR A 503 -58.69 -42.70 -6.85
C THR A 503 -58.52 -41.72 -5.68
N VAL A 504 -57.88 -40.59 -5.94
CA VAL A 504 -57.66 -39.51 -4.97
C VAL A 504 -58.84 -38.52 -5.02
N SER A 505 -59.10 -37.80 -3.93
CA SER A 505 -60.15 -36.77 -3.91
C SER A 505 -59.87 -35.65 -4.91
N THR A 506 -60.93 -35.12 -5.50
CA THR A 506 -60.85 -34.03 -6.51
C THR A 506 -60.19 -32.78 -5.94
N THR A 507 -60.35 -32.51 -4.65
CA THR A 507 -59.70 -31.38 -3.95
C THR A 507 -58.19 -31.56 -3.88
N THR A 508 -57.70 -32.76 -3.56
CA THR A 508 -56.25 -33.03 -3.51
C THR A 508 -55.61 -32.92 -4.90
N ILE A 509 -56.31 -33.36 -5.96
CA ILE A 509 -55.83 -33.23 -7.35
C ILE A 509 -55.73 -31.74 -7.76
N LYS A 510 -56.70 -30.91 -7.38
CA LYS A 510 -56.66 -29.46 -7.66
C LYS A 510 -55.52 -28.75 -6.93
N VAL A 511 -55.39 -28.99 -5.62
CA VAL A 511 -54.34 -28.34 -4.80
C VAL A 511 -52.95 -28.78 -5.28
N LEU A 512 -52.75 -30.08 -5.50
CA LEU A 512 -51.45 -30.59 -5.94
C LEU A 512 -51.14 -30.20 -7.40
N GLY A 513 -52.15 -30.16 -8.27
CA GLY A 513 -52.08 -29.60 -9.62
C GLY A 513 -51.54 -28.19 -9.64
N PHE A 514 -52.17 -27.30 -8.87
CA PHE A 514 -51.74 -25.92 -8.73
C PHE A 514 -50.27 -25.81 -8.30
N PHE A 515 -49.87 -26.50 -7.23
CA PHE A 515 -48.48 -26.48 -6.74
C PHE A 515 -47.49 -27.06 -7.76
N SER A 516 -47.80 -28.19 -8.39
CA SER A 516 -46.88 -28.80 -9.37
C SER A 516 -46.71 -27.95 -10.62
N PHE A 517 -47.74 -27.23 -11.07
CA PHE A 517 -47.56 -26.31 -12.18
C PHE A 517 -46.77 -25.07 -11.77
N ILE A 518 -46.98 -24.51 -10.57
CA ILE A 518 -46.12 -23.44 -10.05
C ILE A 518 -44.66 -23.88 -10.03
N PHE A 519 -44.37 -25.08 -9.49
CA PHE A 519 -43.00 -25.61 -9.48
C PHE A 519 -42.45 -25.86 -10.89
N PHE A 520 -43.27 -26.31 -11.84
CA PHE A 520 -42.87 -26.50 -13.23
C PHE A 520 -42.51 -25.18 -13.90
N PHE A 521 -43.35 -24.14 -13.75
CA PHE A 521 -43.08 -22.83 -14.31
C PHE A 521 -41.88 -22.15 -13.65
N GLU A 522 -41.73 -22.28 -12.33
CA GLU A 522 -40.55 -21.82 -11.59
C GLU A 522 -39.27 -22.50 -12.12
N LEU A 523 -39.31 -23.81 -12.37
CA LEU A 523 -38.18 -24.55 -12.96
C LEU A 523 -37.85 -24.07 -14.38
N VAL A 524 -38.85 -23.82 -15.23
CA VAL A 524 -38.62 -23.28 -16.58
C VAL A 524 -37.98 -21.90 -16.50
N THR A 525 -38.45 -21.03 -15.59
CA THR A 525 -37.83 -19.71 -15.40
C THR A 525 -36.41 -19.79 -14.84
N LEU A 526 -36.12 -20.79 -14.00
CA LEU A 526 -34.79 -21.03 -13.44
C LEU A 526 -33.82 -21.60 -14.49
N LEU A 527 -34.26 -22.53 -15.34
CA LEU A 527 -33.45 -23.08 -16.44
C LEU A 527 -33.15 -22.04 -17.52
N LEU A 528 -34.09 -21.13 -17.79
CA LEU A 528 -33.87 -20.03 -18.72
C LEU A 528 -32.96 -18.95 -18.13
N ASP A 529 -32.76 -18.90 -16.81
CA ASP A 529 -32.03 -17.82 -16.14
C ASP A 529 -30.57 -17.71 -16.58
N THR A 530 -29.87 -18.85 -16.72
CA THR A 530 -28.49 -18.90 -17.23
C THR A 530 -28.39 -18.37 -18.65
N TRP A 531 -29.32 -18.76 -19.53
CA TRP A 531 -29.37 -18.26 -20.91
C TRP A 531 -29.69 -16.75 -20.97
N ILE A 532 -30.56 -16.28 -20.09
CA ILE A 532 -30.91 -14.85 -19.99
C ILE A 532 -29.68 -14.06 -19.51
N HIS A 533 -28.95 -14.55 -18.51
CA HIS A 533 -27.78 -13.88 -17.95
C HIS A 533 -26.65 -13.71 -18.97
N ASP A 534 -26.32 -14.78 -19.71
CA ASP A 534 -25.28 -14.75 -20.74
C ASP A 534 -25.61 -13.79 -21.88
N LYS A 535 -26.87 -13.76 -22.32
CA LYS A 535 -27.31 -12.90 -23.42
C LYS A 535 -27.45 -11.42 -23.02
N THR A 536 -27.62 -11.14 -21.73
CA THR A 536 -27.81 -9.79 -21.20
C THR A 536 -26.54 -9.18 -20.60
N HIS A 537 -25.41 -9.89 -20.63
CA HIS A 537 -24.13 -9.45 -20.06
C HIS A 537 -24.23 -9.09 -18.56
N GLY A 538 -25.18 -9.70 -17.85
CA GLY A 538 -25.40 -9.46 -16.42
C GLY A 538 -26.07 -8.13 -16.06
N GLU A 539 -26.61 -7.36 -17.01
CA GLU A 539 -27.33 -6.12 -16.70
C GLU A 539 -28.70 -6.38 -16.03
N PRO A 540 -28.93 -5.94 -14.77
CA PRO A 540 -30.08 -6.38 -13.98
C PRO A 540 -31.46 -6.04 -14.57
N TRP A 541 -31.61 -4.87 -15.20
CA TRP A 541 -32.91 -4.41 -15.72
C TRP A 541 -33.34 -5.19 -16.99
N LYS A 542 -32.38 -5.63 -17.82
CA LYS A 542 -32.65 -6.43 -19.03
C LYS A 542 -33.11 -7.84 -18.64
N ILE A 543 -32.46 -8.44 -17.65
CA ILE A 543 -32.85 -9.74 -17.08
C ILE A 543 -34.29 -9.67 -16.56
N TRP A 544 -34.61 -8.62 -15.81
CA TRP A 544 -35.92 -8.44 -15.21
C TRP A 544 -37.03 -8.30 -16.26
N LEU A 545 -36.81 -7.51 -17.31
CA LEU A 545 -37.76 -7.31 -18.40
C LEU A 545 -38.06 -8.62 -19.15
N ILE A 546 -37.02 -9.40 -19.47
CA ILE A 546 -37.18 -10.68 -20.16
C ILE A 546 -37.93 -11.68 -19.27
N LYS A 547 -37.64 -11.73 -17.96
CA LYS A 547 -38.36 -12.57 -17.01
C LYS A 547 -39.85 -12.22 -16.95
N ILE A 548 -40.21 -10.95 -16.93
CA ILE A 548 -41.62 -10.51 -16.95
C ILE A 548 -42.33 -10.95 -18.23
N CYS A 549 -41.68 -10.81 -19.39
CA CYS A 549 -42.25 -11.27 -20.66
C CYS A 549 -42.50 -12.79 -20.65
N ILE A 550 -41.56 -13.57 -20.12
CA ILE A 550 -41.71 -15.03 -20.00
C ILE A 550 -42.86 -15.36 -19.05
N ILE A 551 -42.92 -14.77 -17.86
CA ILE A 551 -43.99 -15.01 -16.88
C ILE A 551 -45.36 -14.63 -17.45
N SER A 552 -45.45 -13.48 -18.14
CA SER A 552 -46.68 -13.03 -18.79
C SER A 552 -47.16 -13.98 -19.89
N LEU A 553 -46.25 -14.64 -20.60
CA LEU A 553 -46.57 -15.65 -21.61
C LEU A 553 -46.97 -16.98 -20.96
N MET A 554 -46.32 -17.35 -19.86
CA MET A 554 -46.53 -18.63 -19.20
C MET A 554 -47.81 -18.68 -18.35
N LEU A 555 -48.30 -17.55 -17.83
CA LEU A 555 -49.52 -17.48 -17.01
C LEU A 555 -50.81 -17.92 -17.74
N PRO A 556 -51.12 -17.50 -18.98
CA PRO A 556 -52.27 -18.04 -19.72
C PRO A 556 -52.06 -19.52 -20.10
N LEU A 557 -50.82 -19.93 -20.37
CA LEU A 557 -50.48 -21.32 -20.63
C LEU A 557 -50.68 -22.21 -19.39
N HIS A 558 -50.36 -21.68 -18.20
CA HIS A 558 -50.59 -22.33 -16.89
C HIS A 558 -52.05 -22.70 -16.70
N HIS A 559 -52.96 -21.73 -16.80
CA HIS A 559 -54.38 -21.99 -16.61
C HIS A 559 -54.95 -22.97 -17.64
N TRP A 560 -54.49 -22.90 -18.89
CA TRP A 560 -54.91 -23.83 -19.93
C TRP A 560 -54.44 -25.28 -19.66
N LEU A 561 -53.15 -25.45 -19.31
CA LEU A 561 -52.58 -26.75 -18.99
C LEU A 561 -53.18 -27.34 -17.72
N GLU A 562 -53.35 -26.53 -16.68
CA GLU A 562 -53.96 -26.92 -15.41
C GLU A 562 -55.39 -27.45 -15.64
N HIS A 563 -56.23 -26.67 -16.33
CA HIS A 563 -57.60 -27.07 -16.64
C HIS A 563 -57.64 -28.38 -17.45
N LYS A 564 -56.78 -28.51 -18.47
CA LYS A 564 -56.71 -29.70 -19.33
C LYS A 564 -56.20 -30.93 -18.59
N LEU A 565 -55.20 -30.77 -17.72
CA LEU A 565 -54.64 -31.85 -16.90
C LEU A 565 -55.65 -32.32 -15.85
N ILE A 566 -56.28 -31.41 -15.12
CA ILE A 566 -57.31 -31.74 -14.12
C ILE A 566 -58.49 -32.43 -14.80
N HIS A 567 -58.95 -31.93 -15.95
CA HIS A 567 -59.99 -32.59 -16.74
C HIS A 567 -59.55 -33.98 -17.21
N TYR A 568 -58.31 -34.13 -17.67
CA TYR A 568 -57.74 -35.42 -18.08
C TYR A 568 -57.72 -36.43 -16.91
N LEU A 569 -57.23 -36.01 -15.74
CA LEU A 569 -57.15 -36.84 -14.53
C LEU A 569 -58.52 -37.22 -13.97
N ILE A 570 -59.54 -36.36 -14.11
CA ILE A 570 -60.91 -36.65 -13.67
C ILE A 570 -61.67 -37.53 -14.69
N SER A 571 -61.39 -37.38 -15.99
CA SER A 571 -62.09 -38.08 -17.08
C SER A 571 -61.76 -39.57 -17.19
N ARG A 572 -60.59 -40.01 -16.71
CA ARG A 572 -60.22 -41.44 -16.66
C ARG A 572 -60.53 -42.03 -15.28
N LYS A 573 -61.66 -42.73 -15.14
CA LYS A 573 -61.78 -43.79 -14.13
C LYS A 573 -61.04 -45.03 -14.62
N LEU A 574 -59.75 -45.17 -14.30
CA LEU A 574 -59.03 -46.43 -14.57
C LEU A 574 -58.31 -46.97 -13.34
N ILE A 575 -58.58 -48.26 -13.11
CA ILE A 575 -58.13 -49.21 -12.08
C ILE A 575 -58.84 -49.10 -10.71
N ARG A 576 -59.95 -49.85 -10.57
CA ARG A 576 -60.26 -50.50 -9.29
C ARG A 576 -59.12 -51.46 -8.99
N VAL A 577 -58.21 -51.07 -8.09
CA VAL A 577 -57.25 -52.02 -7.51
C VAL A 577 -58.08 -53.05 -6.74
N GLY A 578 -58.26 -54.23 -7.31
CA GLY A 578 -58.67 -55.40 -6.55
C GLY A 578 -57.63 -55.66 -5.47
N SER A 579 -57.98 -55.35 -4.22
CA SER A 579 -57.52 -56.00 -2.99
C SER A 579 -56.05 -56.47 -2.90
N PHE A 580 -55.04 -55.63 -3.20
CA PHE A 580 -53.64 -56.04 -2.99
C PHE A 580 -52.80 -55.19 -2.04
N PHE A 581 -53.33 -54.15 -1.40
CA PHE A 581 -52.61 -53.49 -0.30
C PHE A 581 -53.53 -53.14 0.87
N SER A 582 -53.51 -54.00 1.88
CA SER A 582 -54.04 -53.72 3.21
C SER A 582 -52.89 -53.20 4.09
N PRO A 583 -52.91 -51.94 4.56
CA PRO A 583 -51.88 -51.40 5.45
C PRO A 583 -51.73 -52.22 6.75
N ARG A 584 -52.80 -52.93 7.16
CA ARG A 584 -52.78 -53.81 8.35
C ARG A 584 -51.93 -55.06 8.18
N LYS A 585 -51.69 -55.57 6.96
CA LYS A 585 -50.83 -56.76 6.73
C LYS A 585 -49.34 -56.44 6.59
N PHE A 586 -48.99 -55.19 6.22
CA PHE A 586 -47.59 -54.76 6.10
C PHE A 586 -46.95 -54.52 7.48
N PHE A 587 -47.68 -53.88 8.41
CA PHE A 587 -47.20 -53.64 9.77
C PHE A 587 -47.15 -54.90 10.65
N THR A 588 -47.84 -55.99 10.30
CA THR A 588 -47.70 -57.28 11.00
C THR A 588 -46.43 -58.05 10.65
N ARG A 589 -45.73 -57.72 9.55
CA ARG A 589 -44.43 -58.33 9.22
C ARG A 589 -43.27 -57.71 10.00
N PHE A 590 -43.36 -56.43 10.37
CA PHE A 590 -42.32 -55.75 11.16
C PHE A 590 -42.44 -55.95 12.67
N LYS A 591 -43.59 -56.44 13.17
CA LYS A 591 -43.77 -56.73 14.60
C LYS A 591 -43.31 -58.13 15.04
N LYS A 592 -42.75 -58.94 14.12
CA LYS A 592 -42.32 -60.32 14.38
C LYS A 592 -40.80 -60.51 14.48
N GLN A 593 -40.02 -59.43 14.56
CA GLN A 593 -38.55 -59.49 14.57
C GLN A 593 -37.89 -58.74 15.72
N THR A 594 -38.58 -58.60 16.85
CA THR A 594 -37.99 -58.14 18.11
C THR A 594 -38.55 -58.95 19.27
N ALA A 595 -37.86 -60.04 19.61
CA ALA A 595 -37.88 -60.65 20.94
C ALA A 595 -36.45 -61.13 21.26
N PRO A 596 -36.02 -61.05 22.53
CA PRO A 596 -34.62 -60.87 22.91
C PRO A 596 -33.88 -62.21 23.04
N VAL A 597 -32.56 -62.19 22.83
CA VAL A 597 -31.69 -63.26 23.32
C VAL A 597 -30.64 -62.64 24.22
N VAL A 598 -30.76 -63.00 25.50
CA VAL A 598 -29.83 -62.74 26.60
C VAL A 598 -28.59 -63.63 26.43
N SER A 599 -27.47 -63.06 26.87
CA SER A 599 -26.13 -63.62 27.07
C SER A 599 -26.04 -65.06 27.58
N THR A 600 -24.99 -65.78 27.15
CA THR A 600 -24.04 -66.44 28.07
C THR A 600 -22.66 -66.64 27.43
N THR A 601 -21.67 -66.39 28.28
CA THR A 601 -20.22 -66.61 28.28
C THR A 601 -19.74 -68.04 28.01
N GLU A 602 -18.51 -68.15 27.46
CA GLU A 602 -17.37 -68.99 27.92
C GLU A 602 -16.19 -68.75 26.92
N ALA A 603 -15.11 -68.07 27.28
CA ALA A 603 -13.96 -68.51 28.08
C ALA A 603 -13.03 -69.53 27.37
N VAL A 604 -11.90 -69.05 26.80
CA VAL A 604 -10.60 -69.75 26.84
C VAL A 604 -9.48 -68.71 26.99
N ALA A 605 -8.57 -69.04 27.90
CA ALA A 605 -7.54 -68.21 28.50
C ALA A 605 -6.20 -68.17 27.73
N SER A 606 -5.42 -67.09 27.96
CA SER A 606 -3.99 -67.13 28.30
C SER A 606 -3.56 -65.70 28.74
N THR A 607 -3.50 -65.42 30.04
CA THR A 607 -2.28 -65.41 30.89
C THR A 607 -1.12 -64.56 30.37
N GLY A 608 -0.83 -63.48 31.09
CA GLY A 608 0.37 -62.67 30.92
C GLY A 608 0.36 -61.40 31.78
N ASP A 609 0.27 -61.57 33.10
CA ASP A 609 0.52 -60.50 34.09
C ASP A 609 2.04 -60.37 34.32
N ALA A 610 2.54 -59.13 34.29
CA ALA A 610 3.75 -58.71 35.00
C ALA A 610 3.77 -57.18 35.19
N LYS A 611 3.06 -56.74 36.24
CA LYS A 611 3.56 -55.92 37.35
C LYS A 611 4.80 -55.00 37.17
N GLU A 612 4.58 -53.75 37.61
CA GLU A 612 5.39 -53.02 38.62
C GLU A 612 6.86 -52.68 38.28
N THR A 613 7.18 -51.39 38.11
CA THR A 613 8.02 -50.56 39.02
C THR A 613 8.66 -49.34 38.32
N ALA A 614 8.78 -48.26 39.10
CA ALA A 614 9.53 -47.00 38.91
C ALA A 614 8.92 -45.90 38.02
#